data_AF-A0A139CLV3-F1
#
_entry.id   AF-A0A139CLV3-F1
#
_cell.length_a   1.000
_cell.length_b   1.000
_cell.length_c   1.000
_cell.angle_alpha   90.00
_cell.angle_beta   90.00
_cell.angle_gamma   90.00
#
_symmetry.space_group_name_H-M   'P 1'
#
loop_
_entity.id
_entity.type
_entity.pdbx_description
1 polymer ?
#
loop_
_entity_poly.entity_id
_entity_poly.type
_entity_poly.pdbx_seq_one_letter_code
_entity_poly.pdbx_strand_id
1 'polypeptide(L)'
;MNSGLLLNGTISFAIMLSSLAFAWVLSRNRNQYNESSKPALFSLIVFWSIVGLTYLPTAARMFCAYLNNQELDAILYFIAAVPFAFVAVPLVFFIIYVITGSERIGEYIAFVFTLIGAAYLAFLYNSGIVGPIVTEWGSIFMINSDAAINLYMMGLFVIPTSMILGLLLLILLQRMPKRIRYRTALPLVAISFVFDFMLTDMIAILDVMQIFARVFVLIGTVLAYLAYFPPITFQEKLGIHEQMNDIQYAELVDPSIEFFSKDKSGNR
;
A
#
# COMPACT_ATOMS: atom_id res chain seq x y z
N MET A 1 -10.04 30.44 9.46
CA MET A 1 -9.03 29.69 8.69
C MET A 1 -8.64 28.50 9.54
N ASN A 2 -8.92 27.28 9.08
CA ASN A 2 -8.74 26.06 9.88
C ASN A 2 -7.33 25.51 9.63
N SER A 3 -6.43 25.69 10.60
CA SER A 3 -5.06 25.15 10.55
C SER A 3 -5.04 23.62 10.46
N GLY A 4 -6.08 22.95 10.96
CA GLY A 4 -6.25 21.50 10.86
C GLY A 4 -6.29 20.99 9.42
N LEU A 5 -7.01 21.68 8.52
CA LEU A 5 -7.05 21.33 7.09
C LEU A 5 -5.68 21.45 6.41
N LEU A 6 -4.89 22.47 6.75
CA LEU A 6 -3.53 22.63 6.21
C LEU A 6 -2.60 21.52 6.70
N LEU A 7 -2.66 21.18 7.99
CA LEU A 7 -1.90 20.07 8.55
C LEU A 7 -2.29 18.77 7.84
N ASN A 8 -3.58 18.53 7.67
CA ASN A 8 -4.09 17.33 7.03
C ASN A 8 -3.65 17.23 5.56
N GLY A 9 -3.74 18.34 4.80
CA GLY A 9 -3.22 18.41 3.43
C GLY A 9 -1.71 18.17 3.36
N THR A 10 -0.95 18.67 4.32
CA THR A 10 0.51 18.47 4.41
C THR A 10 0.86 17.00 4.69
N ILE A 11 0.12 16.33 5.58
CA ILE A 11 0.29 14.89 5.85
C ILE A 11 0.00 14.09 4.58
N SER A 12 -1.13 14.36 3.90
CA SER A 12 -1.46 13.70 2.63
C SER A 12 -0.38 13.93 1.56
N PHE A 13 0.17 15.14 1.49
CA PHE A 13 1.26 15.46 0.58
C PHE A 13 2.55 14.72 0.92
N ALA A 14 2.88 14.55 2.21
CA ALA A 14 4.01 13.76 2.66
C ALA A 14 3.84 12.27 2.31
N ILE A 15 2.65 11.71 2.49
CA ILE A 15 2.32 10.34 2.06
C ILE A 15 2.58 10.20 0.56
N MET A 16 2.01 11.10 -0.25
CA MET A 16 2.18 11.12 -1.70
C MET A 16 3.66 11.14 -2.12
N LEU A 17 4.46 12.07 -1.58
CA LEU A 17 5.89 12.15 -1.90
C LEU A 17 6.64 10.89 -1.45
N SER A 18 6.39 10.42 -0.24
CA SER A 18 7.10 9.26 0.31
C SER A 18 6.81 7.99 -0.48
N SER A 19 5.56 7.73 -0.85
CA SER A 19 5.18 6.53 -1.61
C SER A 19 5.69 6.57 -3.04
N LEU A 20 5.62 7.72 -3.72
CA LEU A 20 6.18 7.88 -5.08
C LEU A 20 7.70 7.81 -5.08
N ALA A 21 8.37 8.44 -4.12
CA ALA A 21 9.82 8.32 -3.96
C ALA A 21 10.22 6.86 -3.71
N PHE A 22 9.46 6.15 -2.88
CA PHE A 22 9.73 4.74 -2.61
C PHE A 22 9.53 3.86 -3.86
N ALA A 23 8.43 4.06 -4.61
CA ALA A 23 8.20 3.38 -5.88
C ALA A 23 9.34 3.66 -6.89
N TRP A 24 9.81 4.91 -6.96
CA TRP A 24 10.92 5.32 -7.81
C TRP A 24 12.23 4.62 -7.45
N VAL A 25 12.56 4.57 -6.15
CA VAL A 25 13.78 3.89 -5.67
C VAL A 25 13.73 2.39 -5.99
N LEU A 26 12.59 1.73 -5.77
CA LEU A 26 12.40 0.32 -6.13
C LEU A 26 12.57 0.09 -7.64
N SER A 27 12.01 0.98 -8.47
CA SER A 27 12.13 0.91 -9.94
C SER A 27 13.57 1.08 -10.42
N ARG A 28 14.32 2.03 -9.85
CA ARG A 28 15.72 2.29 -10.20
C ARG A 28 16.62 1.07 -9.94
N ASN A 29 16.33 0.31 -8.90
CA ASN A 29 17.11 -0.86 -8.52
C ASN A 29 16.61 -2.15 -9.19
N ARG A 30 15.59 -2.09 -10.07
CA ARG A 30 14.96 -3.28 -10.69
C ARG A 30 15.93 -4.24 -11.36
N ASN A 31 16.98 -3.72 -12.00
CA ASN A 31 17.96 -4.54 -12.73
C ASN A 31 18.93 -5.30 -11.82
N GLN A 32 18.97 -4.99 -10.52
CA GLN A 32 19.79 -5.68 -9.53
C GLN A 32 19.10 -6.93 -8.98
N TYR A 33 17.84 -7.18 -9.35
CA TYR A 33 17.03 -8.26 -8.81
C TYR A 33 16.89 -9.44 -9.78
N ASN A 34 16.90 -10.66 -9.23
CA ASN A 34 16.75 -11.92 -9.97
C ASN A 34 15.45 -11.93 -10.81
N GLU A 35 15.48 -12.57 -11.98
CA GLU A 35 14.32 -12.66 -12.88
C GLU A 35 13.08 -13.26 -12.20
N SER A 36 13.28 -14.25 -11.31
CA SER A 36 12.23 -14.91 -10.52
C SER A 36 11.52 -14.00 -9.51
N SER A 37 11.99 -12.77 -9.38
CA SER A 37 11.73 -11.89 -8.25
C SER A 37 11.15 -10.55 -8.76
N LYS A 38 11.35 -10.26 -10.05
CA LYS A 38 10.85 -9.08 -10.77
C LYS A 38 9.33 -8.93 -10.78
N PRO A 39 8.50 -10.00 -10.89
CA PRO A 39 7.04 -9.83 -10.90
C PRO A 39 6.52 -9.31 -9.57
N ALA A 40 7.00 -9.85 -8.45
CA ALA A 40 6.67 -9.39 -7.11
C ALA A 40 7.10 -7.93 -6.89
N LEU A 41 8.33 -7.60 -7.29
CA LEU A 41 8.86 -6.24 -7.21
C LEU A 41 8.04 -5.25 -8.05
N PHE A 42 7.67 -5.63 -9.27
CA PHE A 42 6.84 -4.79 -10.14
C PHE A 42 5.48 -4.51 -9.49
N SER A 43 4.86 -5.53 -8.90
CA SER A 43 3.60 -5.35 -8.18
C SER A 43 3.73 -4.36 -7.03
N LEU A 44 4.82 -4.43 -6.25
CA LEU A 44 5.08 -3.48 -5.17
C LEU A 44 5.29 -2.06 -5.69
N ILE A 45 6.03 -1.87 -6.79
CA ILE A 45 6.19 -0.56 -7.44
C ILE A 45 4.82 0.02 -7.82
N VAL A 46 3.95 -0.81 -8.43
CA VAL A 46 2.59 -0.41 -8.79
C VAL A 46 1.76 -0.07 -7.56
N PHE A 47 1.81 -0.88 -6.50
CA PHE A 47 1.12 -0.61 -5.24
C PHE A 47 1.47 0.76 -4.67
N TRP A 48 2.76 1.06 -4.46
CA TRP A 48 3.20 2.33 -3.91
C TRP A 48 2.90 3.53 -4.82
N SER A 49 2.92 3.30 -6.15
CA SER A 49 2.50 4.31 -7.12
C SER A 49 1.02 4.63 -6.98
N ILE A 50 0.15 3.61 -6.84
CA ILE A 50 -1.29 3.80 -6.65
C ILE A 50 -1.59 4.50 -5.32
N VAL A 51 -0.88 4.14 -4.23
CA VAL A 51 -0.97 4.86 -2.95
C VAL A 51 -0.66 6.35 -3.17
N GLY A 52 0.45 6.66 -3.85
CA GLY A 52 0.82 8.05 -4.16
C GLY A 52 -0.22 8.78 -5.01
N LEU A 53 -0.72 8.13 -6.06
CA LEU A 53 -1.78 8.66 -6.92
C LEU A 53 -3.11 8.85 -6.20
N THR A 54 -3.38 8.12 -5.13
CA THR A 54 -4.57 8.32 -4.28
C THR A 54 -4.39 9.54 -3.38
N TYR A 55 -3.19 9.71 -2.82
CA TYR A 55 -2.92 10.81 -1.90
C TYR A 55 -2.63 12.16 -2.56
N LEU A 56 -2.28 12.18 -3.85
CA LEU A 56 -2.17 13.41 -4.65
C LEU A 56 -3.49 14.22 -4.67
N PRO A 57 -4.62 13.70 -5.20
CA PRO A 57 -5.89 14.41 -5.17
C PRO A 57 -6.41 14.58 -3.75
N THR A 58 -6.12 13.66 -2.82
CA THR A 58 -6.47 13.81 -1.40
C THR A 58 -5.77 15.00 -0.74
N ALA A 59 -4.50 15.26 -1.06
CA ALA A 59 -3.80 16.45 -0.57
C ALA A 59 -4.43 17.71 -1.18
N ALA A 60 -4.63 17.73 -2.50
CA ALA A 60 -5.23 18.85 -3.20
C ALA A 60 -6.64 19.19 -2.65
N ARG A 61 -7.46 18.18 -2.34
CA ARG A 61 -8.82 18.38 -1.83
C ARG A 61 -8.84 19.08 -0.47
N MET A 62 -7.87 18.79 0.40
CA MET A 62 -7.72 19.48 1.70
C MET A 62 -7.39 20.96 1.50
N PHE A 63 -6.55 21.30 0.52
CA PHE A 63 -6.25 22.70 0.18
C PHE A 63 -7.45 23.39 -0.46
N CYS A 64 -8.23 22.71 -1.31
CA CYS A 64 -9.47 23.25 -1.86
C CYS A 64 -10.51 23.52 -0.76
N ALA A 65 -10.69 22.58 0.18
CA ALA A 65 -11.55 22.74 1.34
C ALA A 65 -11.10 23.93 2.22
N TYR A 66 -9.79 24.10 2.41
CA TYR A 66 -9.23 25.26 3.13
C TYR A 66 -9.54 26.60 2.44
N LEU A 67 -9.54 26.62 1.10
CA LEU A 67 -9.91 27.79 0.29
C LEU A 67 -11.43 27.97 0.12
N ASN A 68 -12.25 27.18 0.84
CA ASN A 68 -13.71 27.13 0.72
C ASN A 68 -14.23 26.80 -0.70
N ASN A 69 -13.43 26.11 -1.51
CA ASN A 69 -13.85 25.63 -2.82
C ASN A 69 -14.36 24.19 -2.72
N GLN A 70 -15.64 24.05 -2.36
CA GLN A 70 -16.30 22.76 -2.13
C GLN A 70 -16.52 21.96 -3.43
N GLU A 71 -16.72 22.64 -4.56
CA GLU A 71 -16.89 21.98 -5.86
C GLU A 71 -15.61 21.25 -6.28
N LEU A 72 -14.45 21.92 -6.18
CA LEU A 72 -13.17 21.29 -6.48
C LEU A 72 -12.83 20.17 -5.49
N ASP A 73 -13.16 20.31 -4.21
CA ASP A 73 -12.97 19.25 -3.21
C ASP A 73 -13.77 17.98 -3.60
N ALA A 74 -15.03 18.13 -4.00
CA ALA A 74 -15.87 17.01 -4.46
C ALA A 74 -15.32 16.35 -5.74
N ILE A 75 -14.87 17.15 -6.72
CA ILE A 75 -14.24 16.61 -7.94
C ILE A 75 -12.98 15.82 -7.59
N LEU A 76 -12.13 16.36 -6.71
CA LEU A 76 -10.91 15.71 -6.27
C LEU A 76 -11.17 14.43 -5.46
N TYR A 77 -12.27 14.37 -4.71
CA TYR A 77 -12.72 13.13 -4.06
C TYR A 77 -12.99 12.03 -5.10
N PHE A 78 -13.74 12.33 -6.16
CA PHE A 78 -14.00 11.35 -7.22
C PHE A 78 -12.72 10.95 -7.97
N ILE A 79 -11.81 11.90 -8.21
CA ILE A 79 -10.49 11.60 -8.79
C ILE A 79 -9.67 10.68 -7.88
N ALA A 80 -9.69 10.90 -6.56
CA ALA A 80 -9.00 10.06 -5.57
C ALA A 80 -9.60 8.64 -5.47
N ALA A 81 -10.91 8.50 -5.68
CA ALA A 81 -11.60 7.22 -5.63
C ALA A 81 -11.12 6.25 -6.71
N VAL A 82 -10.69 6.76 -7.88
CA VAL A 82 -10.20 5.92 -9.00
C VAL A 82 -8.97 5.09 -8.61
N PRO A 83 -7.81 5.67 -8.26
CA PRO A 83 -6.65 4.88 -7.85
C PRO A 83 -6.94 4.06 -6.59
N PHE A 84 -7.73 4.59 -5.65
CA PHE A 84 -8.13 3.87 -4.44
C PHE A 84 -8.88 2.56 -4.73
N ALA A 85 -9.76 2.54 -5.74
CA ALA A 85 -10.49 1.36 -6.16
C ALA A 85 -9.58 0.21 -6.62
N PHE A 86 -8.37 0.53 -7.09
CA PHE A 86 -7.43 -0.43 -7.66
C PHE A 86 -6.25 -0.74 -6.73
N VAL A 87 -6.16 -0.16 -5.54
CA VAL A 87 -5.03 -0.38 -4.62
C VAL A 87 -4.87 -1.84 -4.19
N ALA A 88 -5.98 -2.58 -4.11
CA ALA A 88 -6.00 -4.01 -3.80
C ALA A 88 -5.41 -4.90 -4.92
N VAL A 89 -5.46 -4.46 -6.18
CA VAL A 89 -5.06 -5.25 -7.35
C VAL A 89 -3.58 -5.68 -7.30
N PRO A 90 -2.60 -4.77 -7.19
CA PRO A 90 -1.20 -5.17 -7.08
C PRO A 90 -0.92 -5.94 -5.78
N LEU A 91 -1.68 -5.68 -4.72
CA LEU A 91 -1.50 -6.38 -3.44
C LEU A 91 -1.90 -7.85 -3.55
N VAL A 92 -3.06 -8.13 -4.15
CA VAL A 92 -3.52 -9.50 -4.39
C VAL A 92 -2.60 -10.24 -5.35
N PHE A 93 -2.17 -9.58 -6.45
CA PHE A 93 -1.18 -10.17 -7.35
C PHE A 93 0.09 -10.56 -6.60
N PHE A 94 0.63 -9.65 -5.79
CA PHE A 94 1.84 -9.88 -5.01
C PHE A 94 1.70 -11.10 -4.10
N ILE A 95 0.63 -11.18 -3.31
CA ILE A 95 0.42 -12.29 -2.37
C ILE A 95 0.24 -13.63 -3.12
N ILE A 96 -0.60 -13.66 -4.16
CA ILE A 96 -0.82 -14.88 -4.94
C ILE A 96 0.48 -15.35 -5.59
N TYR A 97 1.25 -14.44 -6.16
CA TYR A 97 2.54 -14.76 -6.74
C TYR A 97 3.50 -15.31 -5.68
N VAL A 98 3.56 -14.71 -4.49
CA VAL A 98 4.39 -15.21 -3.39
C VAL A 98 3.98 -16.61 -2.93
N ILE A 99 2.67 -16.90 -2.85
CA ILE A 99 2.16 -18.19 -2.40
C ILE A 99 2.35 -19.29 -3.46
N THR A 100 2.08 -18.96 -4.73
CA THR A 100 1.97 -19.96 -5.81
C THR A 100 3.19 -20.03 -6.72
N GLY A 101 4.01 -18.97 -6.78
CA GLY A 101 5.11 -18.80 -7.73
C GLY A 101 4.66 -18.62 -9.19
N SER A 102 3.37 -18.42 -9.44
CA SER A 102 2.78 -18.39 -10.79
C SER A 102 2.24 -17.00 -11.14
N GLU A 103 2.85 -16.37 -12.15
CA GLU A 103 2.39 -15.08 -12.69
C GLU A 103 0.96 -15.19 -13.22
N ARG A 104 0.68 -16.26 -13.99
CA ARG A 104 -0.64 -16.45 -14.62
C ARG A 104 -1.78 -16.50 -13.59
N ILE A 105 -1.59 -17.22 -12.48
CA ILE A 105 -2.61 -17.30 -11.43
C ILE A 105 -2.78 -15.92 -10.76
N GLY A 106 -1.67 -15.23 -10.50
CA GLY A 106 -1.66 -13.85 -10.01
C GLY A 106 -2.45 -12.92 -10.92
N GLU A 107 -2.22 -12.97 -12.23
CA GLU A 107 -2.91 -12.15 -13.24
C GLU A 107 -4.42 -12.41 -13.26
N TYR A 108 -4.85 -13.67 -13.26
CA TYR A 108 -6.28 -14.00 -13.28
C TYR A 108 -7.00 -13.48 -12.03
N ILE A 109 -6.41 -13.65 -10.84
CA ILE A 109 -7.02 -13.18 -9.61
C ILE A 109 -6.99 -11.63 -9.56
N ALA A 110 -5.88 -11.00 -9.96
CA ALA A 110 -5.78 -9.54 -10.05
C ALA A 110 -6.81 -8.95 -11.01
N PHE A 111 -7.09 -9.64 -12.13
CA PHE A 111 -8.14 -9.25 -13.08
C PHE A 111 -9.53 -9.29 -12.44
N VAL A 112 -9.85 -10.33 -11.65
CA VAL A 112 -11.10 -10.38 -10.88
C VAL A 112 -11.21 -9.17 -9.94
N PHE A 113 -10.14 -8.83 -9.20
CA PHE A 113 -10.12 -7.66 -8.34
C PHE A 113 -10.27 -6.34 -9.11
N THR A 114 -9.75 -6.28 -10.34
CA THR A 114 -9.92 -5.13 -11.23
C THR A 114 -11.38 -4.95 -11.62
N LEU A 115 -12.10 -6.04 -11.92
CA LEU A 115 -13.53 -6.00 -12.20
C LEU A 115 -14.35 -5.57 -10.98
N ILE A 116 -13.99 -6.04 -9.77
CA ILE A 116 -14.64 -5.59 -8.53
C ILE A 116 -14.38 -4.10 -8.29
N GLY A 117 -13.15 -3.61 -8.53
CA GLY A 117 -12.79 -2.20 -8.47
C GLY A 117 -13.60 -1.33 -9.44
N ALA A 118 -13.75 -1.79 -10.69
CA ALA A 118 -14.57 -1.11 -11.69
C ALA A 118 -16.06 -1.10 -11.29
N ALA A 119 -16.58 -2.20 -10.75
CA ALA A 119 -17.95 -2.27 -10.25
C ALA A 119 -18.15 -1.31 -9.06
N TYR A 120 -17.19 -1.20 -8.15
CA TYR A 120 -17.23 -0.23 -7.05
C TYR A 120 -17.33 1.21 -7.57
N LEU A 121 -16.50 1.57 -8.54
CA LEU A 121 -16.56 2.91 -9.16
C LEU A 121 -17.89 3.16 -9.87
N ALA A 122 -18.44 2.15 -10.57
CA ALA A 122 -19.73 2.28 -11.22
C ALA A 122 -20.86 2.57 -10.22
N PHE A 123 -20.89 1.86 -9.08
CA PHE A 123 -21.86 2.14 -8.02
C PHE A 123 -21.62 3.51 -7.36
N LEU A 124 -20.37 3.87 -7.08
CA LEU A 124 -20.02 5.17 -6.49
C LEU A 124 -20.48 6.34 -7.37
N TYR A 125 -20.22 6.28 -8.68
CA TYR A 125 -20.60 7.36 -9.61
C TYR A 125 -22.10 7.41 -9.90
N ASN A 126 -22.78 6.27 -9.88
CA ASN A 126 -24.23 6.24 -10.11
C ASN A 126 -25.02 6.74 -8.88
N SER A 127 -24.56 6.39 -7.68
CA SER A 127 -25.25 6.75 -6.43
C SER A 127 -24.82 8.12 -5.88
N GLY A 128 -23.62 8.58 -6.24
CA GLY A 128 -23.06 9.85 -5.79
C GLY A 128 -22.58 9.84 -4.32
N ILE A 129 -22.24 11.04 -3.85
CA ILE A 129 -21.75 11.30 -2.49
C ILE A 129 -22.56 12.41 -1.84
N VAL A 130 -22.68 12.37 -0.51
CA VAL A 130 -23.24 13.44 0.32
C VAL A 130 -22.09 14.17 1.01
N GLY A 131 -22.00 15.49 0.83
CA GLY A 131 -20.87 16.32 1.28
C GLY A 131 -20.34 17.20 0.14
N PRO A 132 -19.23 17.95 0.33
CA PRO A 132 -18.36 17.92 1.50
C PRO A 132 -18.92 18.65 2.73
N ILE A 133 -18.78 18.05 3.91
CA ILE A 133 -18.92 18.76 5.19
C ILE A 133 -17.52 19.15 5.64
N VAL A 134 -17.18 20.42 5.51
CA VAL A 134 -15.88 20.96 5.93
C VAL A 134 -15.90 21.17 7.45
N THR A 135 -14.92 20.59 8.12
CA THR A 135 -14.74 20.62 9.57
C THR A 135 -13.40 21.28 9.91
N GLU A 136 -13.02 21.28 11.20
CA GLU A 136 -11.72 21.80 11.62
C GLU A 136 -10.57 20.98 11.04
N TRP A 137 -10.73 19.66 11.00
CA TRP A 137 -9.66 18.72 10.71
C TRP A 137 -9.75 18.08 9.33
N GLY A 138 -10.90 18.14 8.66
CA GLY A 138 -11.08 17.46 7.37
C GLY A 138 -12.29 17.91 6.57
N SER A 139 -12.44 17.26 5.42
CA SER A 139 -13.63 17.35 4.58
C SER A 139 -14.24 15.95 4.47
N ILE A 140 -15.45 15.82 5.04
CA ILE A 140 -16.15 14.56 5.22
C ILE A 140 -17.11 14.34 4.05
N PHE A 141 -17.05 13.14 3.48
CA PHE A 141 -17.97 12.66 2.46
C PHE A 141 -18.62 11.38 2.95
N MET A 142 -19.90 11.20 2.62
CA MET A 142 -20.62 9.96 2.85
C MET A 142 -21.02 9.37 1.49
N ILE A 143 -20.69 8.10 1.28
CA ILE A 143 -21.06 7.38 0.06
C ILE A 143 -22.56 7.04 0.14
N ASN A 144 -23.35 7.48 -0.85
CA ASN A 144 -24.80 7.29 -0.86
C ASN A 144 -25.21 5.91 -1.43
N SER A 145 -24.46 4.86 -1.09
CA SER A 145 -24.66 3.52 -1.65
C SER A 145 -24.15 2.44 -0.72
N ASP A 146 -25.09 1.72 -0.10
CA ASP A 146 -24.77 0.52 0.69
C ASP A 146 -24.08 -0.54 -0.17
N ALA A 147 -24.47 -0.64 -1.46
CA ALA A 147 -23.86 -1.56 -2.39
C ALA A 147 -22.38 -1.21 -2.64
N ALA A 148 -22.04 0.07 -2.87
CA ALA A 148 -20.65 0.48 -3.08
C ALA A 148 -19.80 0.26 -1.81
N ILE A 149 -20.33 0.61 -0.64
CA ILE A 149 -19.66 0.40 0.65
C ILE A 149 -19.41 -1.10 0.87
N ASN A 150 -20.44 -1.94 0.73
CA ASN A 150 -20.31 -3.39 0.95
C ASN A 150 -19.38 -4.05 -0.07
N LEU A 151 -19.45 -3.66 -1.34
CA LEU A 151 -18.57 -4.19 -2.38
C LEU A 151 -17.10 -3.86 -2.08
N TYR A 152 -16.82 -2.63 -1.64
CA TYR A 152 -15.47 -2.26 -1.25
C TYR A 152 -15.03 -3.01 0.01
N MET A 153 -15.83 -2.95 1.08
CA MET A 153 -15.50 -3.58 2.37
C MET A 153 -15.29 -5.09 2.24
N MET A 154 -16.24 -5.81 1.63
CA MET A 154 -16.17 -7.27 1.53
C MET A 154 -15.25 -7.73 0.41
N GLY A 155 -15.36 -7.12 -0.78
CA GLY A 155 -14.65 -7.58 -1.98
C GLY A 155 -13.22 -7.07 -2.05
N LEU A 156 -13.03 -5.77 -1.90
CA LEU A 156 -11.72 -5.14 -2.12
C LEU A 156 -10.88 -5.05 -0.86
N PHE A 157 -11.47 -5.12 0.34
CA PHE A 157 -10.75 -4.93 1.60
C PHE A 157 -10.58 -6.18 2.45
N VAL A 158 -11.67 -6.84 2.86
CA VAL A 158 -11.62 -8.00 3.76
C VAL A 158 -10.79 -9.15 3.16
N ILE A 159 -10.96 -9.42 1.86
CA ILE A 159 -10.22 -10.51 1.21
C ILE A 159 -8.71 -10.22 1.24
N PRO A 160 -8.18 -9.09 0.73
CA PRO A 160 -6.74 -8.87 0.78
C PRO A 160 -6.16 -8.76 2.19
N THR A 161 -6.85 -8.14 3.15
CA THR A 161 -6.39 -8.10 4.55
C THR A 161 -6.31 -9.51 5.16
N SER A 162 -7.31 -10.36 4.89
CA SER A 162 -7.25 -11.77 5.32
C SER A 162 -6.08 -12.54 4.69
N MET A 163 -5.74 -12.23 3.43
CA MET A 163 -4.59 -12.82 2.74
C MET A 163 -3.25 -12.38 3.35
N ILE A 164 -3.12 -11.10 3.72
CA ILE A 164 -1.94 -10.58 4.44
C ILE A 164 -1.80 -11.28 5.79
N LEU A 165 -2.87 -11.36 6.57
CA LEU A 165 -2.87 -12.04 7.87
C LEU A 165 -2.54 -13.53 7.75
N GLY A 166 -3.08 -14.21 6.73
CA GLY A 166 -2.75 -15.60 6.43
C GLY A 166 -1.27 -15.78 6.09
N LEU A 167 -0.70 -14.89 5.27
CA LEU A 167 0.71 -14.94 4.90
C LEU A 167 1.63 -14.62 6.10
N LEU A 168 1.27 -13.64 6.93
CA LEU A 168 1.95 -13.39 8.21
C LEU A 168 1.93 -14.61 9.10
N LEU A 169 0.76 -15.24 9.30
CA LEU A 169 0.63 -16.44 10.13
C LEU A 169 1.51 -17.58 9.61
N LEU A 170 1.55 -17.80 8.28
CA LEU A 170 2.42 -18.79 7.67
C LEU A 170 3.91 -18.49 7.92
N ILE A 171 4.34 -17.24 7.78
CA ILE A 171 5.72 -16.82 8.09
C ILE A 171 6.04 -17.04 9.57
N LEU A 172 5.10 -16.74 10.47
CA LEU A 172 5.26 -16.94 11.91
C LEU A 172 5.38 -18.44 12.26
N LEU A 173 4.62 -19.30 11.58
CA LEU A 173 4.64 -20.76 11.78
C LEU A 173 5.90 -21.44 11.20
N GLN A 174 6.44 -20.96 10.08
CA GLN A 174 7.46 -21.67 9.29
C GLN A 174 8.88 -21.75 9.92
N ARG A 175 9.07 -21.52 11.23
CA ARG A 175 10.38 -21.61 11.94
C ARG A 175 11.57 -21.05 11.14
N MET A 176 11.39 -19.89 10.52
CA MET A 176 12.46 -19.23 9.76
C MET A 176 13.51 -18.60 10.70
N PRO A 177 14.76 -18.43 10.24
CA PRO A 177 15.77 -17.63 10.94
C PRO A 177 15.23 -16.22 11.23
N LYS A 178 15.49 -15.70 12.44
CA LYS A 178 14.95 -14.40 12.91
C LYS A 178 15.19 -13.24 11.93
N ARG A 179 16.33 -13.25 11.22
CA ARG A 179 16.73 -12.24 10.23
C ARG A 179 15.83 -12.23 8.99
N ILE A 180 15.50 -13.40 8.45
CA ILE A 180 14.62 -13.55 7.28
C ILE A 180 13.20 -13.17 7.68
N ARG A 181 12.73 -13.70 8.81
CA ARG A 181 11.40 -13.36 9.36
C ARG A 181 11.20 -11.85 9.53
N TYR A 182 12.22 -11.13 10.01
CA TYR A 182 12.15 -9.67 10.16
C TYR A 182 12.09 -8.95 8.81
N ARG A 183 12.95 -9.32 7.85
CA ARG A 183 13.01 -8.70 6.51
C ARG A 183 11.77 -8.97 5.65
N THR A 184 11.04 -10.05 5.92
CA THR A 184 9.84 -10.46 5.16
C THR A 184 8.54 -9.99 5.83
N ALA A 185 8.45 -10.09 7.15
CA ALA A 185 7.22 -9.72 7.87
C ALA A 185 7.05 -8.21 8.00
N LEU A 186 8.14 -7.44 8.18
CA LEU A 186 8.05 -6.00 8.41
C LEU A 186 7.52 -5.22 7.19
N PRO A 187 7.94 -5.52 5.94
CA PRO A 187 7.28 -4.97 4.75
C PRO A 187 5.79 -5.33 4.68
N LEU A 188 5.43 -6.58 5.00
CA LEU A 188 4.04 -7.03 4.92
C LEU A 188 3.14 -6.34 5.96
N VAL A 189 3.66 -6.14 7.18
CA VAL A 189 3.01 -5.34 8.22
C VAL A 189 2.85 -3.90 7.76
N ALA A 190 3.89 -3.30 7.17
CA ALA A 190 3.81 -1.93 6.65
C ALA A 190 2.74 -1.79 5.55
N ILE A 191 2.67 -2.74 4.62
CA ILE A 191 1.64 -2.79 3.58
C ILE A 191 0.24 -2.93 4.19
N SER A 192 0.06 -3.80 5.20
CA SER A 192 -1.22 -3.91 5.92
C SER A 192 -1.63 -2.60 6.55
N PHE A 193 -0.71 -1.94 7.28
CA PHE A 193 -0.97 -0.64 7.91
C PHE A 193 -1.44 0.39 6.88
N VAL A 194 -0.71 0.54 5.77
CA VAL A 194 -1.08 1.49 4.71
C VAL A 194 -2.46 1.14 4.15
N PHE A 195 -2.70 -0.12 3.81
CA PHE A 195 -3.95 -0.56 3.21
C PHE A 195 -5.17 -0.40 4.14
N ASP A 196 -5.05 -0.82 5.40
CA ASP A 196 -6.11 -0.77 6.41
C ASP A 196 -6.48 0.68 6.79
N PHE A 197 -5.49 1.54 6.94
CA PHE A 197 -5.74 2.94 7.27
C PHE A 197 -6.13 3.79 6.05
N MET A 198 -5.77 3.39 4.82
CA MET A 198 -6.32 3.99 3.60
C MET A 198 -7.83 3.77 3.50
N LEU A 199 -8.32 2.56 3.79
CA LEU A 199 -9.76 2.33 3.87
C LEU A 199 -10.38 3.25 4.92
N THR A 200 -9.81 3.25 6.13
CA THR A 200 -10.33 4.05 7.25
C THR A 200 -10.44 5.53 6.89
N ASP A 201 -9.45 6.10 6.19
CA ASP A 201 -9.49 7.49 5.70
C ASP A 201 -10.66 7.75 4.74
N MET A 202 -10.97 6.79 3.85
CA MET A 202 -12.03 6.95 2.85
C MET A 202 -13.45 6.79 3.41
N ILE A 203 -13.64 5.96 4.45
CA ILE A 203 -14.97 5.70 5.03
C ILE A 203 -15.25 6.46 6.33
N ALA A 204 -14.25 7.15 6.89
CA ALA A 204 -14.39 7.84 8.16
C ALA A 204 -15.46 8.96 8.10
N ILE A 205 -16.44 8.84 9.00
CA ILE A 205 -17.51 9.82 9.24
C ILE A 205 -17.13 10.88 10.29
N LEU A 206 -15.97 10.74 10.93
CA LEU A 206 -15.40 11.69 11.89
C LEU A 206 -14.09 12.24 11.33
N ASP A 207 -13.90 13.55 11.39
CA ASP A 207 -12.71 14.25 10.88
C ASP A 207 -11.43 13.87 11.63
N VAL A 208 -11.52 13.69 12.95
CA VAL A 208 -10.41 13.21 13.78
C VAL A 208 -9.93 11.81 13.33
N MET A 209 -10.85 10.92 12.95
CA MET A 209 -10.50 9.59 12.44
C MET A 209 -9.75 9.67 11.10
N GLN A 210 -10.12 10.59 10.20
CA GLN A 210 -9.40 10.80 8.94
C GLN A 210 -7.94 11.21 9.17
N ILE A 211 -7.69 12.12 10.13
CA ILE A 211 -6.32 12.54 10.45
C ILE A 211 -5.51 11.38 11.03
N PHE A 212 -6.06 10.67 12.02
CA PHE A 212 -5.36 9.52 12.60
C PHE A 212 -5.04 8.48 11.54
N ALA A 213 -6.01 8.16 10.67
CA ALA A 213 -5.81 7.24 9.57
C ALA A 213 -4.64 7.68 8.68
N ARG A 214 -4.57 8.95 8.28
CA ARG A 214 -3.47 9.49 7.46
C ARG A 214 -2.12 9.46 8.18
N VAL A 215 -2.08 9.74 9.48
CA VAL A 215 -0.86 9.60 10.28
C VAL A 215 -0.39 8.14 10.27
N PHE A 216 -1.29 7.18 10.44
CA PHE A 216 -0.94 5.76 10.38
C PHE A 216 -0.50 5.32 8.99
N VAL A 217 -1.11 5.85 7.92
CA VAL A 217 -0.64 5.62 6.55
C VAL A 217 0.78 6.16 6.36
N LEU A 218 1.07 7.37 6.85
CA LEU A 218 2.42 7.94 6.80
C LEU A 218 3.43 7.11 7.60
N ILE A 219 3.05 6.64 8.80
CA ILE A 219 3.90 5.74 9.57
C ILE A 219 4.14 4.44 8.80
N GLY A 220 3.10 3.89 8.15
CA GLY A 220 3.20 2.70 7.31
C GLY A 220 4.11 2.89 6.10
N THR A 221 4.06 4.02 5.40
CA THR A 221 4.96 4.31 4.28
C THR A 221 6.41 4.41 4.74
N VAL A 222 6.67 5.09 5.86
CA VAL A 222 8.00 5.18 6.47
C VAL A 222 8.50 3.81 6.94
N LEU A 223 7.63 3.01 7.56
CA LEU A 223 7.95 1.66 8.00
C LEU A 223 8.34 0.78 6.80
N ALA A 224 7.61 0.88 5.68
CA ALA A 224 7.95 0.17 4.45
C ALA A 224 9.31 0.57 3.90
N TYR A 225 9.62 1.87 3.88
CA TYR A 225 10.93 2.36 3.47
C TYR A 225 12.05 1.78 4.35
N LEU A 226 11.89 1.82 5.68
CA LEU A 226 12.86 1.26 6.63
C LEU A 226 12.97 -0.27 6.54
N ALA A 227 11.90 -0.95 6.12
CA ALA A 227 11.90 -2.39 5.91
C ALA A 227 12.82 -2.79 4.75
N TYR A 228 12.76 -2.03 3.65
CA TYR A 228 13.56 -2.26 2.46
C TYR A 228 14.97 -1.68 2.57
N PHE A 229 15.12 -0.54 3.26
CA PHE A 229 16.39 0.15 3.49
C PHE A 229 16.68 0.27 4.99
N PRO A 230 17.02 -0.84 5.68
CA PRO A 230 17.24 -0.82 7.13
C PRO A 230 18.45 0.06 7.48
N PRO A 231 18.37 0.95 8.47
CA PRO A 231 19.49 1.80 8.89
C PRO A 231 20.61 0.98 9.56
N ILE A 232 21.83 1.51 9.52
CA ILE A 232 23.07 0.81 9.92
C ILE A 232 22.99 0.22 11.35
N THR A 233 22.35 0.93 12.28
CA THR A 233 22.13 0.46 13.66
C THR A 233 21.27 -0.80 13.77
N PHE A 234 20.30 -0.98 12.88
CA PHE A 234 19.52 -2.22 12.77
C PHE A 234 20.28 -3.30 12.01
N GLN A 235 21.12 -2.92 11.04
CA GLN A 235 22.01 -3.85 10.35
C GLN A 235 22.99 -4.51 11.31
N GLU A 236 23.61 -3.74 12.19
CA GLU A 236 24.55 -4.23 13.20
C GLU A 236 23.86 -5.13 14.24
N LYS A 237 22.70 -4.72 14.78
CA LYS A 237 21.95 -5.54 15.76
C LYS A 237 21.40 -6.86 15.19
N LEU A 238 21.18 -6.92 13.88
CA LEU A 238 20.71 -8.11 13.17
C LEU A 238 21.86 -8.97 12.59
N GLY A 239 23.12 -8.59 12.81
CA GLY A 239 24.30 -9.31 12.29
C GLY A 239 24.45 -9.24 10.77
N ILE A 240 24.02 -8.14 10.15
CA ILE A 240 24.08 -7.93 8.68
C ILE A 240 25.49 -7.48 8.24
N HIS A 241 26.28 -6.86 9.14
CA HIS A 241 27.56 -6.23 8.81
C HIS A 241 28.76 -7.19 8.70
N GLU A 242 28.79 -8.31 9.41
CA GLU A 242 29.94 -9.25 9.38
C GLU A 242 30.13 -9.94 8.02
N GLN A 243 29.08 -10.06 7.21
CA GLN A 243 29.14 -10.77 5.94
C GLN A 243 29.33 -9.85 4.72
N MET A 244 29.16 -8.53 4.88
CA MET A 244 29.36 -7.60 3.75
C MET A 244 30.84 -7.48 3.35
N ASN A 245 31.76 -7.78 4.29
CA ASN A 245 33.20 -7.89 4.03
C ASN A 245 33.63 -9.25 3.45
N ASP A 246 32.92 -10.34 3.73
CA ASP A 246 33.22 -11.67 3.15
C ASP A 246 32.54 -11.91 1.79
N ILE A 247 31.36 -11.29 1.55
CA ILE A 247 30.59 -11.39 0.29
C ILE A 247 31.12 -10.40 -0.78
N GLN A 248 32.02 -9.48 -0.42
CA GLN A 248 32.63 -8.55 -1.38
C GLN A 248 33.42 -9.25 -2.51
N TYR A 249 33.68 -10.56 -2.40
CA TYR A 249 34.30 -11.39 -3.44
C TYR A 249 33.37 -12.41 -4.11
N ALA A 250 32.11 -12.54 -3.70
CA ALA A 250 31.16 -13.44 -4.35
C ALA A 250 29.71 -12.94 -4.17
N GLU A 251 29.13 -12.41 -5.26
CA GLU A 251 27.70 -12.17 -5.46
C GLU A 251 27.02 -11.09 -4.59
N LEU A 252 26.85 -9.92 -5.21
CA LEU A 252 25.84 -8.90 -4.86
C LEU A 252 24.41 -9.41 -5.17
N VAL A 253 23.96 -10.45 -4.48
CA VAL A 253 22.59 -10.98 -4.54
C VAL A 253 21.88 -10.61 -3.25
N ASP A 254 20.76 -9.86 -3.36
CA ASP A 254 19.89 -9.57 -2.22
C ASP A 254 18.92 -10.75 -1.98
N PRO A 255 19.08 -11.52 -0.89
CA PRO A 255 18.27 -12.71 -0.61
C PRO A 255 16.82 -12.40 -0.21
N SER A 256 16.43 -11.12 -0.11
CA SER A 256 15.08 -10.70 0.30
C SER A 256 14.00 -11.07 -0.71
N ILE A 257 14.32 -11.12 -2.00
CA ILE A 257 13.37 -11.53 -3.05
C ILE A 257 13.57 -12.99 -3.47
N GLU A 258 14.78 -13.53 -3.28
CA GLU A 258 15.08 -14.94 -3.55
C GLU A 258 14.33 -15.90 -2.60
N PHE A 259 14.10 -15.49 -1.34
CA PHE A 259 13.26 -16.26 -0.41
C PHE A 259 11.81 -16.43 -0.87
N PHE A 260 11.26 -15.45 -1.60
CA PHE A 260 9.90 -15.53 -2.15
C PHE A 260 9.83 -16.32 -3.47
N SER A 261 10.94 -16.42 -4.19
CA SER A 261 11.05 -17.32 -5.34
C SER A 261 11.46 -18.71 -4.87
N LYS A 262 10.46 -19.52 -4.50
CA LYS A 262 10.70 -20.92 -4.15
C LYS A 262 11.55 -21.60 -5.23
N ASP A 263 12.66 -22.18 -4.79
CA ASP A 263 13.64 -22.94 -5.54
C ASP A 263 12.98 -23.91 -6.53
N LYS A 264 13.27 -23.75 -7.82
CA LYS A 264 12.89 -24.71 -8.88
C LYS A 264 13.94 -25.82 -9.07
N SER A 265 14.91 -25.97 -8.18
CA SER A 265 16.00 -26.97 -8.31
C SER A 265 15.90 -28.14 -7.32
N GLY A 266 14.68 -28.61 -7.03
CA GLY A 266 14.46 -29.78 -6.18
C GLY A 266 13.50 -30.79 -6.79
N ASN A 267 13.87 -31.38 -7.94
CA ASN A 267 13.38 -32.69 -8.39
C ASN A 267 14.29 -33.23 -9.52
N ARG A 268 15.30 -33.99 -9.11
CA ARG A 268 15.78 -35.17 -9.81
C ARG A 268 15.71 -36.34 -8.85
#